data_AF-A0A1H8VEV0-F1
#
_entry.id   AF-A0A1H8VEV0-F1
#
_cell.length_a   1.000
_cell.length_b   1.000
_cell.length_c   1.000
_cell.angle_alpha   90.00
_cell.angle_beta   90.00
_cell.angle_gamma   90.00
#
_symmetry.space_group_name_H-M   'P 1'
#
loop_
_entity.id
_entity.type
_entity.pdbx_description
1 polymer ?
#
loop_
_entity_poly.entity_id
_entity_poly.type
_entity_poly.pdbx_seq_one_letter_code
_entity_poly.pdbx_strand_id
1 'polypeptide(L)'
;AYDPEIPLICMDEQPVQLLDHSRPPQTMKPGQVQREDYEYVRKGSCRLFLFTEPLAGWRHVQASERRTKSDWALQIQELLEVHYPEAKRVRLVMDNLNTHTISSLYETFAPGRALALAKRLEIHYTPKHGSWLNIAEIELSALTIQCLNRRIASIDGIAGRGVGLGKRTQWGSEIRGLAIYYRAG
;
A
#
# COMPACT_ATOMS: atom_id res chain seq x y z
N ALA A 1 23.63 -5.12 7.88
CA ALA A 1 22.96 -5.24 9.19
C ALA A 1 21.75 -4.31 9.19
N TYR A 2 20.70 -4.64 9.95
CA TYR A 2 19.54 -3.76 10.13
C TYR A 2 19.96 -2.46 10.83
N ASP A 3 19.47 -1.33 10.34
CA ASP A 3 19.77 0.02 10.88
C ASP A 3 18.46 0.81 11.01
N PRO A 4 17.94 1.00 12.23
CA PRO A 4 16.68 1.71 12.45
C PRO A 4 16.79 3.23 12.25
N GLU A 5 17.99 3.81 12.22
CA GLU A 5 18.16 5.24 11.89
C GLU A 5 18.09 5.49 10.37
N ILE A 6 18.35 4.43 9.58
CA ILE A 6 18.27 4.42 8.11
C ILE A 6 17.46 3.20 7.63
N PRO A 7 16.14 3.17 7.90
CA PRO A 7 15.29 2.04 7.56
C PRO A 7 15.19 1.84 6.04
N LEU A 8 15.04 0.58 5.63
CA LEU A 8 14.76 0.20 4.25
C LEU A 8 13.26 0.01 4.08
N ILE A 9 12.66 0.86 3.25
CA ILE A 9 11.24 0.86 2.94
C ILE A 9 11.07 0.48 1.47
N CYS A 10 10.25 -0.52 1.20
CA CYS A 10 9.80 -0.86 -0.14
C CYS A 10 8.46 -0.18 -0.41
N MET A 11 8.29 0.37 -1.60
CA MET A 11 7.06 1.03 -2.03
C MET A 11 6.61 0.50 -3.39
N ASP A 12 5.30 0.33 -3.53
CA ASP A 12 4.65 0.07 -4.80
C ASP A 12 3.18 0.52 -4.76
N GLU A 13 2.51 0.49 -5.90
CA GLU A 13 1.15 0.97 -6.07
C GLU A 13 0.31 0.08 -6.99
N GLN A 14 -0.94 -0.20 -6.58
CA GLN A 14 -1.84 -1.08 -7.34
C GLN A 14 -3.17 -0.39 -7.69
N PRO A 15 -3.67 -0.52 -8.93
CA PRO A 15 -5.05 -0.16 -9.26
C PRO A 15 -6.05 -1.12 -8.61
N VAL A 16 -7.13 -0.57 -8.04
CA VAL A 16 -8.26 -1.36 -7.53
C VAL A 16 -9.55 -0.89 -8.19
N GLN A 17 -10.34 -1.82 -8.70
CA GLN A 17 -11.66 -1.51 -9.24
C GLN A 17 -12.68 -1.43 -8.10
N LEU A 18 -13.50 -0.38 -8.13
CA LEU A 18 -14.61 -0.23 -7.19
C LEU A 18 -15.86 -0.82 -7.82
N LEU A 19 -16.40 -1.85 -7.18
CA LEU A 19 -17.51 -2.66 -7.66
C LEU A 19 -18.59 -2.74 -6.60
N ASP A 20 -19.83 -2.50 -7.01
CA ASP A 20 -21.02 -2.67 -6.19
C ASP A 20 -21.87 -3.83 -6.73
N HIS A 21 -22.76 -4.37 -5.90
CA HIS A 21 -23.66 -5.42 -6.36
C HIS A 21 -24.82 -4.80 -7.15
N SER A 22 -25.17 -5.38 -8.31
CA SER A 22 -26.39 -4.96 -9.03
C SER A 22 -27.67 -5.33 -8.26
N ARG A 23 -27.59 -6.38 -7.44
CA ARG A 23 -28.66 -6.88 -6.57
C ARG A 23 -28.10 -7.24 -5.20
N PRO A 24 -28.85 -7.04 -4.10
CA PRO A 24 -28.38 -7.41 -2.78
C PRO A 24 -27.98 -8.90 -2.70
N PRO A 25 -26.80 -9.24 -2.15
CA PRO A 25 -26.40 -10.63 -1.98
C PRO A 25 -27.32 -11.34 -0.99
N GLN A 26 -27.57 -12.62 -1.23
CA GLN A 26 -28.37 -13.44 -0.31
C GLN A 26 -27.46 -14.07 0.74
N THR A 27 -27.83 -13.90 2.01
CA THR A 27 -27.08 -14.45 3.14
C THR A 27 -27.14 -15.97 3.17
N MET A 28 -26.11 -16.58 3.78
CA MET A 28 -26.10 -18.02 4.03
C MET A 28 -27.27 -18.44 4.93
N LYS A 29 -27.84 -19.60 4.64
CA LYS A 29 -28.83 -20.29 5.48
C LYS A 29 -28.38 -21.74 5.67
N PRO A 30 -28.86 -22.46 6.70
CA PRO A 30 -28.57 -23.89 6.83
C PRO A 30 -28.89 -24.65 5.53
N GLY A 31 -27.90 -25.33 4.95
CA GLY A 31 -28.01 -26.03 3.66
C GLY A 31 -27.97 -25.15 2.40
N GLN A 32 -27.79 -23.83 2.53
CA GLN A 32 -27.69 -22.89 1.40
C GLN A 32 -26.47 -21.98 1.53
N VAL A 33 -25.53 -22.13 0.59
CA VAL A 33 -24.36 -21.25 0.48
C VAL A 33 -24.77 -19.82 0.15
N GLN A 34 -23.88 -18.87 0.46
CA GLN A 34 -24.04 -17.48 0.08
C GLN A 34 -24.21 -17.38 -1.43
N ARG A 35 -25.15 -16.54 -1.88
CA ARG A 35 -25.35 -16.29 -3.31
C ARG A 35 -25.11 -14.83 -3.62
N GLU A 36 -24.23 -14.61 -4.56
CA GLU A 36 -23.94 -13.31 -5.13
C GLU A 36 -24.27 -13.38 -6.62
N ASP A 37 -25.00 -12.37 -7.12
CA ASP A 37 -25.28 -12.25 -8.55
C ASP A 37 -23.97 -11.96 -9.29
N TYR A 38 -23.77 -12.55 -10.47
CA TYR A 38 -22.60 -12.28 -11.30
C TYR A 38 -22.56 -10.84 -11.81
N GLU A 39 -23.72 -10.22 -12.03
CA GLU A 39 -23.81 -8.83 -12.46
C GLU A 39 -23.36 -7.86 -11.35
N TYR A 40 -22.60 -6.83 -11.75
CA TYR A 40 -22.06 -5.81 -10.86
C TYR A 40 -22.19 -4.41 -11.46
N VAL A 41 -22.18 -3.40 -10.59
CA VAL A 41 -22.15 -2.00 -10.99
C VAL A 41 -20.75 -1.45 -10.79
N ARG A 42 -20.13 -0.93 -11.86
CA ARG A 42 -18.81 -0.30 -11.79
C ARG A 42 -18.91 1.08 -11.17
N LYS A 43 -18.18 1.32 -10.09
CA LYS A 43 -18.13 2.59 -9.35
C LYS A 43 -16.83 3.37 -9.58
N GLY A 44 -16.06 2.96 -10.58
CA GLY A 44 -14.77 3.57 -10.94
C GLY A 44 -13.59 2.72 -10.48
N SER A 45 -12.48 3.38 -10.17
CA SER A 45 -11.27 2.74 -9.66
C SER A 45 -10.50 3.72 -8.78
N CYS A 46 -9.74 3.18 -7.84
CA CYS A 46 -8.79 3.93 -7.04
C CYS A 46 -7.38 3.33 -7.20
N ARG A 47 -6.45 3.85 -6.42
CA ARG A 47 -5.05 3.45 -6.37
C ARG A 47 -4.66 3.21 -4.93
N LEU A 48 -4.05 2.08 -4.65
CA LEU A 48 -3.47 1.80 -3.33
C LEU A 48 -1.98 2.11 -3.40
N PHE A 49 -1.51 2.98 -2.53
CA PHE A 49 -0.10 3.17 -2.23
C PHE A 49 0.25 2.27 -1.06
N LEU A 50 1.26 1.41 -1.22
CA LEU A 50 1.74 0.54 -0.16
C LEU A 50 3.20 0.85 0.14
N PHE A 51 3.51 0.99 1.42
CA PHE A 51 4.86 1.06 1.96
C PHE A 51 5.06 -0.08 2.96
N THR A 52 6.22 -0.71 2.94
CA THR A 52 6.55 -1.77 3.90
C THR A 52 8.01 -1.70 4.33
N GLU A 53 8.26 -1.93 5.62
CA GLU A 53 9.59 -2.17 6.19
C GLU A 53 9.69 -3.66 6.53
N PRO A 54 10.22 -4.50 5.63
CA PRO A 54 10.13 -5.95 5.79
C PRO A 54 10.79 -6.47 7.07
N LEU A 55 11.93 -5.87 7.43
CA LEU A 55 12.70 -6.28 8.61
C LEU A 55 12.08 -5.85 9.94
N ALA A 56 11.19 -4.85 9.93
CA ALA A 56 10.44 -4.43 11.12
C ALA A 56 9.02 -5.01 11.18
N GLY A 57 8.58 -5.70 10.11
CA GLY A 57 7.19 -6.16 9.98
C GLY A 57 6.19 -5.01 9.97
N TRP A 58 6.58 -3.85 9.45
CA TRP A 58 5.70 -2.67 9.35
C TRP A 58 5.18 -2.51 7.93
N ARG A 59 3.92 -2.07 7.81
CA ARG A 59 3.35 -1.64 6.54
C ARG A 59 2.35 -0.53 6.72
N HIS A 60 2.21 0.28 5.68
CA HIS A 60 1.19 1.31 5.54
C HIS A 60 0.54 1.18 4.17
N VAL A 61 -0.78 1.33 4.12
CA VAL A 61 -1.54 1.34 2.88
C VAL A 61 -2.51 2.50 2.90
N GLN A 62 -2.53 3.25 1.80
CA GLN A 62 -3.47 4.35 1.61
C GLN A 62 -4.12 4.25 0.24
N ALA A 63 -5.44 4.44 0.22
CA ALA A 63 -6.20 4.54 -1.01
C ALA A 63 -6.30 6.00 -1.46
N SER A 64 -6.05 6.25 -2.74
CA SER A 64 -6.21 7.54 -3.41
C SER A 64 -7.07 7.38 -4.66
N GLU A 65 -7.81 8.43 -5.01
CA GLU A 65 -8.55 8.50 -6.28
C GLU A 65 -7.62 8.54 -7.49
N ARG A 66 -6.41 9.09 -7.31
CA ARG A 66 -5.48 9.39 -8.39
C ARG A 66 -4.06 8.92 -8.05
N ARG A 67 -3.21 8.96 -9.07
CA ARG A 67 -1.79 8.58 -9.02
C ARG A 67 -0.96 9.57 -9.79
N THR A 68 -1.03 10.80 -9.33
CA THR A 68 -0.26 11.92 -9.87
C THR A 68 1.08 12.04 -9.14
N LYS A 69 1.98 12.84 -9.70
CA LYS A 69 3.22 13.22 -9.01
C LYS A 69 2.96 13.85 -7.65
N SER A 70 1.90 14.66 -7.55
CA SER A 70 1.49 15.28 -6.29
C SER A 70 0.97 14.28 -5.28
N ASP A 71 0.21 13.27 -5.71
CA ASP A 71 -0.23 12.19 -4.81
C ASP A 71 0.99 11.45 -4.26
N TRP A 72 1.94 11.05 -5.12
CA TRP A 72 3.17 10.40 -4.69
C TRP A 72 4.00 11.28 -3.73
N ALA A 73 4.16 12.57 -4.03
CA ALA A 73 4.90 13.49 -3.18
C ALA A 73 4.28 13.66 -1.78
N LEU A 74 2.94 13.68 -1.69
CA LEU A 74 2.21 13.69 -0.42
C LEU A 74 2.42 12.39 0.37
N GLN A 75 2.43 11.23 -0.30
CA GLN A 75 2.72 9.94 0.32
C GLN A 75 4.14 9.89 0.90
N ILE A 76 5.13 10.41 0.17
CA ILE A 76 6.52 10.51 0.64
C ILE A 76 6.63 11.45 1.84
N GLN A 77 5.92 12.58 1.81
CA GLN A 77 5.87 13.49 2.94
C GLN A 77 5.33 12.77 4.19
N GLU A 78 4.20 12.07 4.08
CA GLU A 78 3.60 11.33 5.19
C GLU A 78 4.54 10.24 5.72
N LEU A 79 5.15 9.45 4.83
CA LEU A 79 6.16 8.46 5.21
C LEU A 79 7.26 9.08 6.08
N LEU A 80 7.83 10.21 5.65
CA LEU A 80 8.98 10.82 6.29
C LEU A 80 8.62 11.60 7.56
N GLU A 81 7.48 12.29 7.58
CA GLU A 81 7.11 13.21 8.67
C GLU A 81 6.21 12.54 9.73
N VAL A 82 5.43 11.52 9.35
CA VAL A 82 4.48 10.86 10.26
C VAL A 82 4.98 9.48 10.68
N HIS A 83 5.44 8.66 9.74
CA HIS A 83 5.82 7.28 10.05
C HIS A 83 7.27 7.13 10.51
N TYR A 84 8.18 7.91 9.93
CA TYR A 84 9.59 7.89 10.25
C TYR A 84 10.15 9.28 10.58
N PRO A 85 9.54 10.07 11.49
CA PRO A 85 10.00 11.43 11.80
C PRO A 85 11.46 11.47 12.30
N GLU A 86 11.84 10.48 13.10
CA GLU A 86 13.18 10.40 13.72
C GLU A 86 14.24 9.75 12.82
N ALA A 87 13.84 9.17 11.68
CA ALA A 87 14.82 8.56 10.78
C ALA A 87 15.66 9.64 10.11
N LYS A 88 16.98 9.49 10.19
CA LYS A 88 17.93 10.41 9.55
C LYS A 88 17.77 10.40 8.03
N ARG A 89 17.52 9.21 7.47
CA ARG A 89 17.28 8.99 6.04
C ARG A 89 16.46 7.71 5.85
N VAL A 90 15.71 7.60 4.76
CA VAL A 90 15.01 6.37 4.37
C VAL A 90 15.64 5.82 3.08
N ARG A 91 16.02 4.55 3.08
CA ARG A 91 16.36 3.81 1.86
C ARG A 91 15.06 3.36 1.20
N LEU A 92 14.65 4.06 0.16
CA LEU A 92 13.39 3.81 -0.53
C LEU A 92 13.63 2.94 -1.76
N VAL A 93 13.15 1.70 -1.73
CA VAL A 93 13.15 0.78 -2.87
C VAL A 93 11.82 0.90 -3.59
N MET A 94 11.83 1.19 -4.88
CA MET A 94 10.62 1.34 -5.70
C MET A 94 10.90 1.06 -7.18
N ASP A 95 9.85 0.95 -7.99
CA ASP A 95 9.99 0.88 -9.45
C ASP A 95 10.44 2.23 -10.05
N ASN A 96 10.74 2.22 -11.35
CA ASN A 96 11.20 3.41 -12.08
C ASN A 96 10.07 4.11 -12.85
N LEU A 97 8.90 4.26 -12.22
CA LEU A 97 7.79 5.00 -12.80
C LEU A 97 8.13 6.50 -12.90
N ASN A 98 7.59 7.18 -13.91
CA ASN A 98 7.87 8.61 -14.15
C ASN A 98 7.38 9.57 -13.05
N THR A 99 6.54 9.09 -12.13
CA THR A 99 6.09 9.80 -10.93
C THR A 99 7.06 9.64 -9.76
N HIS A 100 7.90 8.60 -9.77
CA HIS A 100 8.80 8.21 -8.69
C HIS A 100 10.13 8.94 -8.77
N THR A 101 10.08 10.27 -8.77
CA THR A 101 11.27 11.10 -8.95
C THR A 101 11.32 12.21 -7.93
N ILE A 102 12.53 12.66 -7.59
CA ILE A 102 12.72 13.85 -6.76
C ILE A 102 12.05 15.08 -7.37
N SER A 103 11.93 15.18 -8.70
CA SER A 103 11.24 16.29 -9.36
C SER A 103 9.77 16.39 -8.96
N SER A 104 9.10 15.27 -8.69
CA SER A 104 7.72 15.27 -8.17
C SER A 104 7.61 16.05 -6.86
N LEU A 105 8.61 15.97 -5.97
CA LEU A 105 8.64 16.77 -4.73
C LEU A 105 8.71 18.27 -5.02
N TYR A 106 9.50 18.68 -6.01
CA TYR A 106 9.64 20.09 -6.41
C TYR A 106 8.44 20.63 -7.19
N GLU A 107 7.73 19.76 -7.91
CA GLU A 107 6.47 20.12 -8.57
C GLU A 107 5.34 20.33 -7.56
N THR A 108 5.39 19.66 -6.41
CA THR A 108 4.32 19.68 -5.41
C THR A 108 4.57 20.64 -4.24
N PHE A 109 5.82 20.80 -3.80
CA PHE A 109 6.16 21.59 -2.62
C PHE A 109 7.06 22.79 -2.95
N ALA A 110 7.04 23.81 -2.09
CA ALA A 110 7.99 24.92 -2.16
C ALA A 110 9.44 24.40 -2.15
N PRO A 111 10.38 25.02 -2.88
CA PRO A 111 11.73 24.46 -3.09
C PRO A 111 12.49 24.08 -1.82
N GLY A 112 12.38 24.88 -0.75
CA GLY A 112 13.01 24.56 0.54
C GLY A 112 12.45 23.31 1.20
N ARG A 113 11.13 23.10 1.11
CA ARG A 113 10.43 21.91 1.61
C ARG A 113 10.76 20.68 0.77
N ALA A 114 10.70 20.80 -0.56
CA ALA A 114 11.07 19.74 -1.49
C ALA A 114 12.51 19.25 -1.23
N LEU A 115 13.46 20.18 -1.07
CA LEU A 115 14.85 19.84 -0.76
C LEU A 115 14.99 19.14 0.60
N ALA A 116 14.26 19.59 1.62
CA ALA A 116 14.29 18.98 2.95
C ALA A 116 13.82 17.52 2.91
N LEU A 117 12.73 17.23 2.19
CA LEU A 117 12.25 15.86 1.99
C LEU A 117 13.22 15.04 1.16
N ALA A 118 13.72 15.58 0.03
CA ALA A 118 14.64 14.89 -0.86
C ALA A 118 15.94 14.46 -0.16
N LYS A 119 16.49 15.31 0.73
CA LYS A 119 17.69 14.98 1.52
C LYS A 119 17.51 13.79 2.46
N ARG A 120 16.26 13.48 2.84
CA ARG A 120 15.91 12.34 3.69
C ARG A 120 15.64 11.06 2.90
N LEU A 121 15.86 11.05 1.58
CA LEU A 121 15.68 9.87 0.73
C LEU A 121 16.99 9.38 0.14
N GLU A 122 17.18 8.07 0.18
CA GLU A 122 18.16 7.33 -0.60
C GLU A 122 17.39 6.35 -1.51
N ILE A 123 17.17 6.73 -2.76
CA ILE A 123 16.31 5.99 -3.68
C ILE A 123 17.09 4.88 -4.39
N HIS A 124 16.54 3.67 -4.35
CA HIS A 124 17.01 2.49 -5.07
C HIS A 124 15.92 2.02 -6.03
N TYR A 125 16.18 2.13 -7.34
CA TYR A 125 15.23 1.64 -8.34
C TYR A 125 15.41 0.16 -8.59
N THR A 126 14.32 -0.59 -8.66
CA THR A 126 14.36 -1.95 -9.20
C THR A 126 14.71 -1.92 -10.70
N PRO A 127 15.41 -2.94 -11.22
CA PRO A 127 15.66 -3.06 -12.65
C PRO A 127 14.35 -3.05 -13.44
N LYS A 128 14.40 -2.58 -14.70
CA LYS A 128 13.25 -2.71 -15.61
C LYS A 128 12.84 -4.18 -15.72
N HIS A 129 11.55 -4.46 -15.60
CA HIS A 129 10.99 -5.81 -15.56
C HIS A 129 11.47 -6.68 -14.37
N GLY A 130 12.11 -6.08 -13.36
CA GLY A 130 12.57 -6.71 -12.13
C GLY A 130 11.59 -6.53 -10.97
N SER A 131 10.30 -6.45 -11.27
CA SER A 131 9.22 -6.16 -10.32
C SER A 131 9.19 -7.17 -9.15
N TRP A 132 9.47 -8.44 -9.47
CA TRP A 132 9.61 -9.56 -8.51
C TRP A 132 10.68 -9.37 -7.42
N LEU A 133 11.59 -8.40 -7.56
CA LEU A 133 12.57 -8.04 -6.51
C LEU A 133 12.00 -7.04 -5.49
N ASN A 134 10.86 -6.40 -5.78
CA ASN A 134 10.23 -5.43 -4.89
C ASN A 134 9.30 -6.13 -3.88
N ILE A 135 9.64 -6.08 -2.59
CA ILE A 135 8.84 -6.73 -1.54
C ILE A 135 7.45 -6.08 -1.42
N ALA A 136 7.30 -4.81 -1.81
CA ALA A 136 5.99 -4.15 -1.82
C ALA A 136 5.00 -4.83 -2.78
N GLU A 137 5.46 -5.40 -3.90
CA GLU A 137 4.59 -6.17 -4.82
C GLU A 137 4.08 -7.47 -4.16
N ILE A 138 4.92 -8.13 -3.37
CA ILE A 138 4.53 -9.33 -2.61
C ILE A 138 3.46 -8.98 -1.57
N GLU A 139 3.65 -7.87 -0.85
CA GLU A 139 2.67 -7.36 0.13
C GLU A 139 1.35 -6.96 -0.55
N LEU A 140 1.39 -6.32 -1.71
CA LEU A 140 0.18 -5.98 -2.49
C LEU A 140 -0.57 -7.23 -2.97
N SER A 141 0.14 -8.28 -3.37
CA SER A 141 -0.46 -9.57 -3.72
C SER A 141 -1.15 -10.21 -2.52
N ALA A 142 -0.49 -10.23 -1.35
CA ALA A 142 -1.08 -10.73 -0.11
C ALA A 142 -2.34 -9.93 0.29
N LEU A 143 -2.26 -8.59 0.22
CA LEU A 143 -3.39 -7.69 0.46
C LEU A 143 -4.56 -7.99 -0.49
N THR A 144 -4.26 -8.22 -1.76
CA THR A 144 -5.28 -8.51 -2.77
C THR A 144 -6.03 -9.79 -2.46
N ILE A 145 -5.30 -10.86 -2.16
CA ILE A 145 -5.88 -12.17 -1.85
C ILE A 145 -6.69 -12.12 -0.55
N GLN A 146 -6.16 -11.48 0.49
CA GLN A 146 -6.75 -11.53 1.83
C GLN A 146 -7.90 -10.52 2.01
N CYS A 147 -7.74 -9.31 1.48
CA CYS A 147 -8.60 -8.18 1.80
C CYS A 147 -9.47 -7.72 0.62
N LEU A 148 -8.96 -7.79 -0.61
CA LEU A 148 -9.59 -7.16 -1.78
C LEU A 148 -10.32 -8.14 -2.71
N ASN A 149 -10.24 -9.45 -2.46
CA ASN A 149 -10.92 -10.47 -3.26
C ASN A 149 -12.45 -10.53 -2.99
N ARG A 150 -13.13 -9.40 -3.13
CA ARG A 150 -14.58 -9.19 -2.93
C ARG A 150 -15.02 -7.86 -3.54
N ARG A 151 -16.33 -7.64 -3.71
CA ARG A 151 -16.86 -6.35 -4.18
C ARG A 151 -16.75 -5.26 -3.10
N ILE A 152 -16.16 -4.12 -3.47
CA ILE A 152 -16.00 -2.94 -2.63
C ILE A 152 -16.43 -1.72 -3.45
N ALA A 153 -17.51 -1.06 -3.03
CA ALA A 153 -18.16 -0.02 -3.83
C ALA A 153 -17.50 1.36 -3.74
N SER A 154 -16.65 1.61 -2.73
CA SER A 154 -16.06 2.93 -2.45
C SER A 154 -14.66 2.84 -1.84
N ILE A 155 -13.93 3.96 -1.93
CA ILE A 155 -12.62 4.14 -1.31
C ILE A 155 -12.70 4.00 0.22
N ASP A 156 -13.72 4.60 0.86
CA ASP A 156 -13.94 4.44 2.31
C ASP A 156 -14.16 2.98 2.70
N GLY A 157 -14.81 2.21 1.82
CA GLY A 157 -15.00 0.77 2.00
C GLY A 157 -13.71 -0.03 1.95
N ILE A 158 -12.65 0.51 1.34
CA ILE A 158 -11.29 -0.08 1.40
C ILE A 158 -10.68 0.25 2.76
N ALA A 159 -10.68 1.52 3.17
CA ALA A 159 -10.10 1.96 4.43
C ALA A 159 -10.71 1.25 5.66
N GLY A 160 -12.03 1.07 5.68
CA GLY A 160 -12.76 0.43 6.79
C GLY A 160 -12.54 -1.08 6.93
N ARG A 161 -11.83 -1.75 6.01
CA ARG A 161 -11.63 -3.22 6.01
C ARG A 161 -10.26 -3.65 6.55
N GLY A 162 -9.60 -2.80 7.33
CA GLY A 162 -8.25 -3.07 7.84
C GLY A 162 -7.15 -2.74 6.85
N VAL A 163 -7.47 -2.00 5.78
CA VAL A 163 -6.52 -1.37 4.87
C VAL A 163 -6.28 0.06 5.38
N GLY A 164 -5.64 0.22 6.55
CA GLY A 164 -5.27 1.55 7.03
C GLY A 164 -4.79 1.65 8.48
N LEU A 165 -3.73 2.46 8.63
CA LEU A 165 -3.26 3.18 9.83
C LEU A 165 -2.33 2.45 10.79
N GLY A 166 -1.04 2.43 10.44
CA GLY A 166 -0.01 3.03 11.31
C GLY A 166 0.26 2.37 12.67
N LYS A 167 -0.25 1.18 12.94
CA LYS A 167 0.18 0.40 14.10
C LYS A 167 1.22 -0.61 13.65
N ARG A 168 2.35 -0.68 14.38
CA ARG A 168 3.21 -1.86 14.46
C ARG A 168 2.30 -3.08 14.61
N THR A 169 1.91 -3.69 13.50
CA THR A 169 1.24 -4.97 13.53
C THR A 169 2.37 -5.97 13.65
N GLN A 170 2.82 -6.18 14.88
CA GLN A 170 3.56 -7.41 15.18
C GLN A 170 2.74 -8.54 14.60
N TRP A 171 3.42 -9.38 13.82
CA TRP A 171 2.93 -10.53 13.08
C TRP A 171 2.29 -11.64 13.96
N GLY A 172 1.56 -11.30 15.05
CA GLY A 172 1.23 -12.26 16.09
C GLY A 172 -0.06 -12.08 16.91
N SER A 173 -0.78 -10.95 16.92
CA SER A 173 -1.86 -10.80 17.93
C SER A 173 -3.30 -10.54 17.46
N GLU A 174 -3.57 -10.03 16.25
CA GLU A 174 -4.97 -9.67 15.87
C GLU A 174 -5.48 -10.24 14.55
N ILE A 175 -4.86 -11.31 14.03
CA ILE A 175 -5.45 -12.17 12.99
C ILE A 175 -5.39 -13.62 13.46
N ARG A 176 -6.22 -13.98 14.44
CA ARG A 176 -6.56 -15.39 14.69
C ARG A 176 -7.61 -15.84 13.68
N GLY A 177 -7.18 -16.00 12.43
CA GLY A 177 -8.03 -16.49 11.36
C GLY A 177 -7.35 -16.29 10.02
N LEU A 178 -6.66 -17.32 9.52
CA LEU A 178 -5.86 -17.38 8.29
C LEU A 178 -4.46 -16.74 8.35
N ALA A 179 -3.55 -17.39 9.05
CA ALA A 179 -2.13 -17.34 8.72
C ALA A 179 -1.76 -18.62 7.96
N ILE A 180 -1.52 -18.51 6.64
CA ILE A 180 -0.75 -19.53 5.91
C ILE A 180 0.71 -19.15 6.12
N TYR A 181 1.41 -19.90 6.97
CA TYR A 181 2.83 -19.74 7.25
C TYR A 181 3.67 -20.07 6.01
N TYR A 182 4.54 -19.15 5.58
CA TYR A 182 5.79 -19.53 4.92
C TYR A 182 6.84 -19.76 6.01
N ARG A 183 7.03 -21.02 6.39
CA ARG A 183 8.21 -21.45 7.14
C ARG A 183 9.28 -21.76 6.09
N ALA A 184 10.20 -20.84 5.85
CA ALA A 184 11.46 -21.20 5.19
C ALA A 184 12.20 -22.15 6.16
N GLY A 185 12.44 -23.37 5.69
CA GLY A 185 13.30 -24.34 6.36
C GLY A 185 14.77 -24.02 6.16
#